data_AF-A0A4R5IJH6-F1
#
_entry.id   AF-A0A4R5IJH6-F1
#
_cell.length_a   1.000
_cell.length_b   1.000
_cell.length_c   1.000
_cell.angle_alpha   90.00
_cell.angle_beta   90.00
_cell.angle_gamma   90.00
#
_symmetry.space_group_name_H-M   'P 1'
#
loop_
_entity.id
_entity.type
_entity.pdbx_description
1 polymer ?
#
loop_
_entity_poly.entity_id
_entity_poly.type
_entity_poly.pdbx_seq_one_letter_code
_entity_poly.pdbx_strand_id
1 'polypeptide(L)'
;MDLTTIVTQIGATIVEFQSLAAAAAYGVGLWYIAKAINRGMKASSHPGGGETSGAAIFTTLLVGAILLNLTSTMGDLWETVTGERGAGFGMVSYSGASAAGVFAPAINAIFTIVSTFGWWYGFKGLTMFKKASEGHG
;
A
#
# COMPACT_ATOMS: atom_id res chain seq x y z
N MET A 1 -6.88 -31.27 13.47
CA MET A 1 -6.52 -30.27 12.45
C MET A 1 -5.01 -30.13 12.51
N ASP A 2 -4.30 -30.39 11.42
CA ASP A 2 -2.83 -30.28 11.43
C ASP A 2 -2.38 -28.81 11.37
N LEU A 3 -1.13 -28.55 11.74
CA LEU A 3 -0.58 -27.19 11.81
C LEU A 3 -0.59 -26.50 10.43
N THR A 4 -0.34 -27.27 9.36
CA THR A 4 -0.33 -26.81 7.97
C THR A 4 -1.69 -26.25 7.55
N THR A 5 -2.77 -26.93 7.96
CA THR A 5 -4.16 -26.54 7.68
C THR A 5 -4.54 -25.27 8.41
N ILE A 6 -4.14 -25.12 9.69
CA ILE A 6 -4.40 -23.92 10.48
C ILE A 6 -3.70 -22.71 9.85
N VAL A 7 -2.42 -22.84 9.52
CA VAL A 7 -1.60 -21.74 8.97
C VAL A 7 -2.09 -21.30 7.59
N THR A 8 -2.49 -22.26 6.74
CA THR A 8 -3.02 -21.95 5.41
C THR A 8 -4.39 -21.28 5.47
N GLN A 9 -5.27 -21.69 6.39
CA GLN A 9 -6.56 -21.03 6.62
C GLN A 9 -6.38 -19.59 7.12
N ILE A 10 -5.46 -19.36 8.07
CA ILE A 10 -5.14 -18.01 8.55
C ILE A 10 -4.61 -17.14 7.40
N GLY A 11 -3.72 -17.68 6.56
CA GLY A 11 -3.22 -16.98 5.38
C GLY A 11 -4.33 -16.58 4.40
N ALA A 12 -5.28 -17.48 4.13
CA ALA A 12 -6.43 -17.21 3.27
C ALA A 12 -7.33 -16.10 3.83
N THR A 13 -7.69 -16.17 5.12
CA THR A 13 -8.48 -15.13 5.80
C THR A 13 -7.79 -13.76 5.74
N ILE A 14 -6.46 -13.73 5.90
CA ILE A 14 -5.69 -12.48 5.83
C ILE A 14 -5.71 -11.87 4.42
N VAL A 15 -5.68 -12.68 3.37
CA VAL A 15 -5.83 -12.19 1.99
C VAL A 15 -7.22 -11.58 1.76
N GLU A 16 -8.27 -12.13 2.37
CA GLU A 16 -9.60 -11.51 2.32
C GLU A 16 -9.60 -10.14 3.02
N PHE A 17 -8.97 -10.02 4.20
CA PHE A 17 -8.81 -8.74 4.88
C PHE A 17 -7.95 -7.72 4.12
N GLN A 18 -6.97 -8.18 3.34
CA GLN A 18 -6.18 -7.32 2.47
C GLN A 18 -7.10 -6.57 1.49
N SER A 19 -8.08 -7.24 0.89
CA SER A 19 -9.01 -6.58 -0.05
C SER A 19 -9.78 -5.41 0.58
N LEU A 20 -10.16 -5.53 1.86
CA LEU A 20 -10.81 -4.48 2.62
C LEU A 20 -9.85 -3.32 2.92
N ALA A 21 -8.60 -3.63 3.28
CA ALA A 21 -7.57 -2.62 3.50
C ALA A 21 -7.22 -1.87 2.20
N ALA A 22 -7.19 -2.58 1.06
CA ALA A 22 -7.04 -1.98 -0.25
C ALA A 22 -8.19 -1.01 -0.54
N ALA A 23 -9.44 -1.43 -0.33
CA ALA A 23 -10.61 -0.57 -0.50
C ALA A 23 -10.52 0.72 0.35
N ALA A 24 -10.03 0.63 1.58
CA ALA A 24 -9.78 1.81 2.42
C ALA A 24 -8.68 2.70 1.84
N ALA A 25 -7.57 2.12 1.36
CA ALA A 25 -6.50 2.86 0.70
C ALA A 25 -6.98 3.58 -0.57
N TYR A 26 -7.82 2.92 -1.38
CA TYR A 26 -8.48 3.54 -2.54
C TYR A 26 -9.34 4.74 -2.12
N GLY A 27 -10.17 4.59 -1.09
CA GLY A 27 -11.02 5.68 -0.59
C GLY A 27 -10.20 6.89 -0.11
N VAL A 28 -9.12 6.64 0.64
CA VAL A 28 -8.20 7.70 1.11
C VAL A 28 -7.46 8.35 -0.05
N GLY A 29 -7.03 7.56 -1.04
CA GLY A 29 -6.36 8.04 -2.26
C GLY A 29 -7.25 8.98 -3.07
N LEU A 30 -8.50 8.58 -3.34
CA LEU A 30 -9.50 9.42 -4.01
C LEU A 30 -9.74 10.72 -3.24
N TRP A 31 -9.85 10.63 -1.91
CA TRP A 31 -10.04 11.80 -1.07
C TRP A 31 -8.86 12.78 -1.16
N TYR A 32 -7.62 12.30 -1.16
CA TYR A 32 -6.45 13.16 -1.35
C TYR A 32 -6.39 13.80 -2.73
N ILE A 33 -6.71 13.07 -3.80
CA ILE A 33 -6.77 13.63 -5.15
C ILE A 33 -7.83 14.74 -5.20
N ALA A 34 -9.05 14.46 -4.72
CA ALA A 34 -10.12 15.45 -4.66
C ALA A 34 -9.71 16.69 -3.83
N LYS A 35 -9.02 16.48 -2.71
CA LYS A 35 -8.50 17.57 -1.87
C LYS A 35 -7.45 18.40 -2.59
N ALA A 36 -6.53 17.77 -3.32
CA ALA A 36 -5.49 18.46 -4.10
C ALA A 36 -6.09 19.29 -5.23
N ILE A 37 -7.04 18.72 -5.99
CA ILE A 37 -7.75 19.43 -7.06
C ILE A 37 -8.49 20.66 -6.51
N ASN A 38 -9.24 20.48 -5.41
CA ASN A 38 -9.94 21.60 -4.77
C ASN A 38 -8.99 22.70 -4.28
N ARG A 39 -7.82 22.33 -3.74
CA ARG A 39 -6.78 23.31 -3.35
C ARG A 39 -6.20 24.03 -4.58
N GLY A 40 -5.94 23.30 -5.66
CA GLY A 40 -5.48 23.87 -6.94
C GLY A 40 -6.47 24.87 -7.52
N MET A 41 -7.74 24.48 -7.63
CA MET A 41 -8.80 25.36 -8.13
C MET A 41 -8.93 26.64 -7.30
N LYS A 42 -8.85 26.53 -5.97
CA LYS A 42 -8.88 27.69 -5.06
C LYS A 42 -7.68 28.61 -5.29
N ALA A 43 -6.47 28.05 -5.35
CA ALA A 43 -5.25 28.81 -5.61
C ALA A 43 -5.26 29.51 -6.98
N SER A 44 -5.83 28.87 -8.01
CA SER A 44 -5.98 29.48 -9.34
C SER A 44 -7.07 30.56 -9.40
N SER A 45 -8.13 30.44 -8.61
CA SER A 45 -9.24 31.40 -8.57
C SER A 45 -8.97 32.67 -7.74
N HIS A 46 -8.01 32.61 -6.81
CA HIS A 46 -7.62 33.74 -5.97
C HIS A 46 -6.08 33.92 -5.97
N PRO A 47 -5.50 34.47 -7.05
CA PRO A 47 -4.07 34.76 -7.09
C PRO A 47 -3.70 35.74 -5.97
N GLY A 48 -2.93 35.26 -4.97
CA GLY A 48 -2.51 36.05 -3.80
C GLY A 48 -3.24 35.72 -2.49
N GLY A 49 -4.25 34.83 -2.51
CA GLY A 49 -4.98 34.41 -1.31
C GLY A 49 -4.31 33.24 -0.58
N GLY A 50 -3.45 33.54 0.39
CA GLY A 50 -2.83 32.57 1.30
C GLY A 50 -1.80 31.65 0.64
N GLU A 51 -0.69 31.39 1.36
CA GLU A 51 0.43 30.54 0.92
C GLU A 51 0.03 29.07 0.74
N THR A 52 -0.79 28.76 -0.26
CA THR A 52 -0.98 27.37 -0.67
C THR A 52 0.22 26.97 -1.52
N SER A 53 1.24 26.41 -0.86
CA SER A 53 2.44 25.92 -1.55
C SER A 53 2.06 24.91 -2.64
N GLY A 54 2.47 25.19 -3.88
CA GLY A 54 2.28 24.27 -5.01
C GLY A 54 2.90 22.89 -4.75
N ALA A 55 3.99 22.84 -3.99
CA ALA A 55 4.60 21.59 -3.54
C ALA A 55 3.64 20.77 -2.65
N ALA A 56 2.90 21.42 -1.74
CA ALA A 56 1.94 20.71 -0.89
C ALA A 56 0.73 20.15 -1.69
N ILE A 57 0.29 20.88 -2.72
CA ILE A 57 -0.75 20.40 -3.65
C ILE A 57 -0.24 19.18 -4.42
N PHE A 58 0.96 19.28 -5.00
CA PHE A 58 1.59 18.20 -5.76
C PHE A 58 1.83 16.96 -4.90
N THR A 59 2.42 17.11 -3.71
CA THR A 59 2.65 15.96 -2.80
C THR A 59 1.33 15.30 -2.38
N THR A 60 0.28 16.08 -2.14
CA THR A 60 -1.04 15.52 -1.82
C THR A 60 -1.62 14.73 -3.00
N LEU A 61 -1.48 15.24 -4.22
CA LEU A 61 -1.89 14.54 -5.44
C LEU A 61 -1.10 13.25 -5.65
N LEU A 62 0.23 13.32 -5.54
CA LEU A 62 1.15 12.20 -5.72
C LEU A 62 0.86 11.08 -4.71
N VAL A 63 0.76 11.41 -3.42
CA VAL A 63 0.42 10.44 -2.38
C VAL A 63 -0.96 9.83 -2.64
N GLY A 64 -1.94 10.62 -3.09
CA GLY A 64 -3.25 10.11 -3.49
C GLY A 64 -3.16 9.10 -4.64
N ALA A 65 -2.39 9.39 -5.68
CA ALA A 65 -2.19 8.50 -6.82
C ALA A 65 -1.46 7.21 -6.45
N ILE A 66 -0.45 7.29 -5.58
CA ILE A 66 0.25 6.13 -5.04
C ILE A 66 -0.70 5.27 -4.19
N LEU A 67 -1.57 5.88 -3.38
CA LEU A 67 -2.55 5.13 -2.59
C LEU A 67 -3.59 4.41 -3.46
N LEU A 68 -4.01 5.00 -4.58
CA LEU A 68 -4.85 4.32 -5.56
C LEU A 68 -4.15 3.13 -6.23
N ASN A 69 -2.84 3.20 -6.42
CA ASN A 69 -2.09 2.13 -7.07
C ASN A 69 -1.19 1.40 -6.08
N LEU A 70 -1.54 1.41 -4.79
CA LEU A 70 -0.63 0.99 -3.72
C LEU A 70 -0.06 -0.40 -4.00
N THR A 71 -0.93 -1.33 -4.37
CA THR A 71 -0.61 -2.70 -4.78
C THR A 71 0.45 -2.76 -5.88
N SER A 72 0.25 -2.04 -6.97
CA SER A 72 1.20 -2.04 -8.08
C SER A 72 2.49 -1.33 -7.67
N THR A 73 2.39 -0.17 -7.02
CA THR A 73 3.55 0.63 -6.64
C THR A 73 4.49 -0.09 -5.68
N MET A 74 3.97 -0.80 -4.68
CA MET A 74 4.85 -1.57 -3.79
C MET A 74 5.40 -2.84 -4.47
N GLY A 75 4.63 -3.46 -5.38
CA GLY A 75 5.14 -4.57 -6.18
C GLY A 75 6.30 -4.14 -7.09
N ASP A 76 6.15 -3.00 -7.75
CA ASP A 76 7.20 -2.39 -8.58
C ASP A 76 8.40 -1.96 -7.73
N LEU A 77 8.19 -1.41 -6.53
CA LEU A 77 9.25 -1.08 -5.58
C LEU A 77 10.00 -2.33 -5.13
N TRP A 78 9.27 -3.41 -4.83
CA TRP A 78 9.88 -4.68 -4.45
C TRP A 78 10.72 -5.27 -5.59
N GLU A 79 10.18 -5.30 -6.81
CA GLU A 79 10.93 -5.73 -8.00
C GLU A 79 12.18 -4.86 -8.21
N THR A 80 12.07 -3.55 -8.01
CA THR A 80 13.20 -2.62 -8.16
C THR A 80 14.29 -2.86 -7.12
N VAL A 81 13.93 -3.14 -5.86
CA VAL A 81 14.90 -3.26 -4.76
C VAL A 81 15.51 -4.66 -4.68
N THR A 82 14.74 -5.69 -5.02
CA THR A 82 15.15 -7.09 -4.82
C THR A 82 15.43 -7.85 -6.12
N GLY A 83 14.94 -7.36 -7.26
CA GLY A 83 14.95 -8.09 -8.53
C GLY A 83 13.94 -9.25 -8.61
N GLU A 84 13.20 -9.51 -7.53
CA GLU A 84 12.21 -10.59 -7.44
C GLU A 84 10.81 -10.10 -7.87
N ARG A 85 10.13 -10.89 -8.71
CA ARG A 85 8.78 -10.60 -9.19
C ARG A 85 7.72 -11.28 -8.33
N GLY A 86 6.54 -10.68 -8.25
CA GLY A 86 5.35 -11.32 -7.65
C GLY A 86 4.98 -10.85 -6.25
N ALA A 87 5.56 -9.76 -5.74
CA ALA A 87 5.08 -9.09 -4.53
C ALA A 87 3.80 -8.27 -4.83
N GLY A 88 2.70 -8.95 -5.12
CA GLY A 88 1.37 -8.34 -5.29
C GLY A 88 0.49 -8.49 -4.05
N PHE A 89 -0.72 -7.93 -4.12
CA PHE A 89 -1.80 -8.36 -3.24
C PHE A 89 -2.18 -9.81 -3.57
N GLY A 90 -2.39 -10.62 -2.54
CA GLY A 90 -2.67 -12.04 -2.69
C GLY A 90 -1.64 -12.93 -2.01
N MET A 91 -1.81 -14.24 -2.23
CA MET A 91 -0.97 -15.25 -1.59
C MET A 91 0.46 -15.19 -2.17
N VAL A 92 1.45 -15.04 -1.30
CA VAL A 92 2.86 -15.02 -1.70
C VAL A 92 3.27 -16.41 -2.17
N SER A 93 3.74 -16.52 -3.40
CA SER A 93 4.30 -17.76 -3.96
C SER A 93 5.82 -17.70 -3.93
N TYR A 94 6.43 -18.23 -2.87
CA TYR A 94 7.88 -18.29 -2.74
C TYR A 94 8.44 -19.51 -3.47
N SER A 95 9.30 -19.29 -4.47
CA SER A 95 9.88 -20.36 -5.31
C SER A 95 10.67 -21.40 -4.50
N GLY A 96 11.35 -20.97 -3.43
CA GLY A 96 12.08 -21.84 -2.51
C GLY A 96 11.20 -22.71 -1.61
N ALA A 97 9.89 -22.45 -1.53
CA ALA A 97 8.97 -23.28 -0.74
C ALA A 97 8.82 -24.70 -1.33
N SER A 98 9.06 -24.86 -2.63
CA SER A 98 9.01 -26.17 -3.32
C SER A 98 9.95 -27.21 -2.71
N ALA A 99 11.09 -26.78 -2.15
CA ALA A 99 12.05 -27.65 -1.47
C ALA A 99 11.52 -28.23 -0.13
N ALA A 100 10.46 -27.64 0.44
CA ALA A 100 9.88 -28.05 1.71
C ALA A 100 8.73 -29.07 1.58
N GLY A 101 8.39 -29.51 0.36
CA GLY A 101 7.38 -30.52 0.12
C GLY A 101 6.00 -30.15 0.69
N VAL A 102 5.48 -30.99 1.59
CA VAL A 102 4.13 -30.85 2.19
C VAL A 102 3.96 -29.54 2.97
N PHE A 103 5.05 -28.91 3.43
CA PHE A 103 5.01 -27.64 4.16
C PHE A 103 5.04 -26.40 3.25
N ALA A 104 5.23 -26.56 1.94
CA ALA A 104 5.27 -25.44 1.00
C ALA A 104 4.06 -24.48 1.13
N PRO A 105 2.81 -24.95 1.28
CA PRO A 105 1.65 -24.07 1.47
C PRO A 105 1.72 -23.26 2.77
N ALA A 106 2.23 -23.84 3.86
CA ALA A 106 2.36 -23.16 5.14
C ALA A 106 3.45 -22.07 5.10
N ILE A 107 4.55 -22.32 4.40
CA ILE A 107 5.61 -21.32 4.20
C ILE A 107 5.08 -20.12 3.40
N ASN A 108 4.39 -20.38 2.29
CA ASN A 108 3.75 -19.35 1.48
C ASN A 108 2.71 -18.54 2.29
N ALA A 109 1.93 -19.22 3.12
CA ALA A 109 0.98 -18.56 4.02
C ALA A 109 1.69 -17.66 5.04
N ILE A 110 2.78 -18.10 5.69
CA ILE A 110 3.56 -17.25 6.61
C ILE A 110 4.11 -16.01 5.90
N PHE A 111 4.68 -16.17 4.71
CA PHE A 111 5.16 -15.02 3.93
C PHE A 111 4.03 -14.07 3.54
N THR A 112 2.83 -14.59 3.27
CA THR A 112 1.62 -13.78 3.03
C THR A 112 1.22 -12.97 4.26
N ILE A 113 1.31 -13.56 5.45
CA ILE A 113 1.04 -12.85 6.71
C ILE A 113 2.05 -11.72 6.89
N VAL A 114 3.34 -12.00 6.72
CA VAL A 114 4.41 -11.00 6.89
C VAL A 114 4.29 -9.88 5.86
N SER A 115 4.02 -10.20 4.59
CA SER A 115 3.86 -9.19 3.53
C SER A 115 2.70 -8.25 3.82
N THR A 116 1.60 -8.76 4.40
CA THR A 116 0.45 -7.95 4.85
C THR A 116 0.86 -6.82 5.79
N PHE A 117 1.79 -7.08 6.73
CA PHE A 117 2.30 -6.02 7.60
C PHE A 117 3.14 -4.99 6.84
N GLY A 118 3.91 -5.42 5.85
CA GLY A 118 4.63 -4.52 4.93
C GLY A 118 3.70 -3.52 4.26
N TRP A 119 2.55 -3.97 3.77
CA TRP A 119 1.50 -3.12 3.19
C TRP A 119 0.94 -2.10 4.18
N TRP A 120 0.64 -2.54 5.41
CA TRP A 120 0.12 -1.66 6.45
C TRP A 120 1.11 -0.55 6.80
N TYR A 121 2.38 -0.89 6.97
CA TYR A 121 3.43 0.09 7.24
C TYR A 121 3.74 0.97 6.03
N GLY A 122 3.62 0.47 4.80
CA GLY A 122 3.71 1.27 3.58
C GLY A 122 2.60 2.33 3.49
N PHE A 123 1.35 1.93 3.72
CA PHE A 123 0.21 2.86 3.81
C PHE A 123 0.43 3.92 4.88
N LYS A 124 0.82 3.50 6.09
CA LYS A 124 1.12 4.41 7.20
C LYS A 124 2.28 5.36 6.86
N GLY A 125 3.34 4.85 6.25
CA GLY A 125 4.52 5.63 5.82
C GLY A 125 4.15 6.73 4.83
N LEU A 126 3.35 6.41 3.81
CA LEU A 126 2.89 7.39 2.81
C LEU A 126 2.01 8.48 3.43
N THR A 127 1.12 8.11 4.35
CA THR A 127 0.28 9.10 5.05
C THR A 127 1.10 9.98 6.02
N MET A 128 2.14 9.45 6.66
CA MET A 128 3.09 10.24 7.46
C MET A 128 3.97 11.15 6.59
N PHE A 129 4.47 10.66 5.46
CA PHE A 129 5.26 11.44 4.51
C PHE A 129 4.49 12.68 4.05
N LYS A 130 3.20 12.52 3.75
CA LYS A 130 2.31 13.65 3.48
C LYS A 130 2.25 14.64 4.64
N LYS A 131 2.03 14.17 5.88
CA LYS A 131 1.94 15.05 7.07
C LYS A 131 3.23 15.84 7.28
N ALA A 132 4.38 15.17 7.18
CA ALA A 132 5.69 15.80 7.25
C ALA A 132 5.89 16.85 6.13
N SER A 133 5.47 16.54 4.91
CA SER A 133 5.52 17.48 3.77
C SER A 133 4.60 18.69 3.93
N GLU A 134 3.54 18.60 4.74
CA GLU A 134 2.65 19.72 5.07
C GLU A 134 3.14 20.54 6.28
N GLY A 135 4.31 20.21 6.86
CA GLY A 135 4.87 20.93 8.01
C GLY A 135 4.20 20.60 9.35
N HIS A 136 3.37 19.55 9.40
CA HIS A 136 2.74 19.08 10.62
C HIS A 136 3.54 17.89 11.17
N GLY A 137 4.57 18.20 11.96
CA GLY A 137 5.34 17.27 12.80
C GLY A 137 4.88 17.32 14.25
#